data_AF-U2K4M0-F1
#
_entry.id   AF-U2K4M0-F1
#
_cell.length_a   1.000
_cell.length_b   1.000
_cell.length_c   1.000
_cell.angle_alpha   90.00
_cell.angle_beta   90.00
_cell.angle_gamma   90.00
#
_symmetry.space_group_name_H-M   'P 1'
#
loop_
_entity.id
_entity.type
_entity.pdbx_description
1 polymer ?
#
loop_
_entity_poly.entity_id
_entity_poly.type
_entity_poly.pdbx_seq_one_letter_code
_entity_poly.pdbx_strand_id
1 'polypeptide(L)'
;TRYTIRYFQSDGKGLLKNDNGTVFKPNDRYPLTKDVFRLYYTSLSADRQTIDVYVEDSFGKVQQLTFSFNNEREEGKDKPASSRH
;
A
#
# COMPACT_ATOMS: atom_id res chain seq x y z
N THR A 1 3.90 -14.08 -21.08
CA THR A 1 2.93 -13.93 -19.98
C THR A 1 2.54 -12.48 -19.87
N ARG A 2 1.26 -12.16 -19.66
CA ARG A 2 0.81 -10.79 -19.40
C ARG A 2 0.51 -10.64 -17.91
N TYR A 3 0.95 -9.54 -17.32
CA TYR A 3 0.68 -9.22 -15.93
C TYR A 3 -0.25 -8.02 -15.84
N THR A 4 -1.15 -8.07 -14.87
CA THR A 4 -1.98 -6.93 -14.49
C THR A 4 -1.80 -6.61 -13.03
N ILE A 5 -2.05 -5.36 -12.67
CA ILE A 5 -2.02 -4.86 -11.31
C ILE A 5 -3.34 -4.19 -10.98
N ARG A 6 -3.84 -4.42 -9.76
CA ARG A 6 -4.97 -3.70 -9.18
C ARG A 6 -4.67 -3.40 -7.72
N TYR A 7 -5.35 -2.40 -7.17
CA TYR A 7 -5.26 -2.12 -5.74
C TYR A 7 -6.65 -2.00 -5.11
N PHE A 8 -6.71 -2.28 -3.83
CA PHE A 8 -7.85 -2.02 -2.98
C PHE A 8 -7.38 -1.21 -1.78
N GLN A 9 -8.22 -0.30 -1.30
CA GLN A 9 -7.93 0.46 -0.09
C GLN A 9 -8.99 0.11 0.94
N SER A 10 -8.60 -0.66 1.95
CA SER A 10 -9.48 -1.16 2.99
C SER A 10 -9.63 -0.17 4.16
N ASP A 11 -8.63 0.68 4.39
CA ASP A 11 -8.63 1.69 5.45
C ASP A 11 -8.03 3.02 4.97
N GLY A 12 -8.50 4.13 5.53
CA GLY A 12 -8.04 5.49 5.24
C GLY A 12 -8.47 6.07 3.88
N LYS A 13 -7.81 7.15 3.43
CA LYS A 13 -8.01 7.85 2.13
C LYS A 13 -6.66 8.18 1.49
N GLY A 14 -6.46 7.77 0.24
CA GLY A 14 -5.21 8.00 -0.48
C GLY A 14 -5.29 7.74 -1.98
N LEU A 15 -4.23 8.11 -2.69
CA LEU A 15 -4.07 7.92 -4.14
C LEU A 15 -2.85 7.06 -4.43
N LEU A 16 -3.01 6.06 -5.29
CA LEU A 16 -1.91 5.24 -5.79
C LEU A 16 -1.63 5.59 -7.25
N LYS A 17 -0.36 5.82 -7.59
CA LYS A 17 0.09 6.09 -8.96
C LYS A 17 1.24 5.17 -9.37
N ASN A 18 1.38 4.89 -10.66
CA ASN A 18 2.59 4.27 -11.20
C ASN A 18 3.64 5.30 -11.64
N ASP A 19 4.79 4.80 -12.08
CA ASP A 19 5.91 5.55 -12.65
C ASP A 19 5.55 6.39 -13.89
N ASN A 20 4.53 5.97 -14.65
CA ASN A 20 4.02 6.73 -15.79
C ASN A 20 2.98 7.81 -15.39
N GLY A 21 2.74 8.02 -14.09
CA GLY A 21 1.78 9.01 -13.58
C GLY A 21 0.31 8.59 -13.68
N THR A 22 0.02 7.36 -14.11
CA THR A 22 -1.35 6.82 -14.13
C THR A 22 -1.87 6.70 -12.70
N VAL A 23 -3.02 7.32 -12.43
CA VAL A 23 -3.72 7.20 -11.15
C VAL A 23 -4.61 5.97 -11.18
N PHE A 24 -4.45 5.10 -10.19
CA PHE A 24 -5.21 3.87 -10.12
C PHE A 24 -6.57 4.17 -9.53
N LYS A 25 -7.61 3.55 -10.09
CA LYS A 25 -8.92 3.46 -9.46
C LYS A 25 -9.00 2.17 -8.64
N PRO A 26 -9.57 2.20 -7.43
CA PRO A 26 -9.75 0.98 -6.64
C PRO A 26 -10.45 -0.11 -7.46
N ASN A 27 -9.93 -1.33 -7.39
CA ASN A 27 -10.41 -2.52 -8.08
C ASN A 27 -10.28 -2.56 -9.62
N ASP A 28 -9.87 -1.47 -10.28
CA ASP A 28 -9.56 -1.48 -11.71
C ASP A 28 -8.21 -2.18 -11.96
N ARG A 29 -8.14 -2.93 -13.07
CA ARG A 29 -6.93 -3.63 -13.51
C ARG A 29 -6.18 -2.80 -14.55
N TYR A 30 -4.86 -2.68 -14.37
CA TYR A 30 -3.96 -1.99 -15.27
C TYR A 30 -2.88 -2.96 -15.76
N PRO A 31 -2.44 -2.88 -17.03
CA PRO A 31 -1.36 -3.72 -17.52
C PRO A 31 -0.02 -3.33 -16.87
N LEU A 32 0.74 -4.32 -16.41
CA LEU A 32 2.15 -4.16 -16.06
C LEU A 32 2.99 -4.44 -17.30
N THR A 33 3.55 -3.37 -17.88
CA THR A 33 4.36 -3.46 -19.12
C THR A 33 5.86 -3.57 -18.83
N LYS A 34 6.26 -3.52 -17.55
CA LYS A 34 7.66 -3.58 -17.11
C LYS A 34 7.78 -4.55 -15.94
N ASP A 35 8.87 -5.32 -15.90
CA ASP A 35 9.18 -6.22 -14.79
C ASP A 35 9.59 -5.46 -13.53
N VAL A 36 10.26 -4.32 -13.72
CA VAL A 36 10.63 -3.38 -12.65
C VAL A 36 9.76 -2.14 -12.77
N PHE A 37 8.97 -1.87 -11.74
CA PHE A 37 8.09 -0.71 -11.67
C PHE A 37 8.13 -0.08 -10.28
N ARG A 38 7.58 1.13 -10.16
CA ARG A 38 7.44 1.85 -8.89
C ARG A 38 5.99 2.26 -8.70
N LEU A 39 5.53 2.17 -7.47
CA LEU A 39 4.23 2.69 -7.05
C LEU A 39 4.47 3.84 -6.08
N TYR A 40 3.72 4.92 -6.27
CA TYR A 40 3.77 6.10 -5.42
C TYR A 40 2.41 6.24 -4.74
N TYR A 41 2.39 6.04 -3.43
CA TYR A 41 1.20 6.24 -2.61
C TYR A 41 1.25 7.63 -1.98
N THR A 42 0.17 8.39 -2.10
CA THR A 42 -0.01 9.68 -1.43
C THR A 42 -1.18 9.56 -0.47
N SER A 43 -0.90 9.58 0.83
CA SER A 43 -1.96 9.64 1.84
C SER A 43 -2.69 10.98 1.76
N LEU A 44 -4.01 10.93 1.88
CA LEU A 44 -4.90 12.09 1.95
C LEU A 44 -5.59 12.21 3.31
N SER A 45 -5.27 11.33 4.28
CA SER A 45 -5.70 11.51 5.67
C SER A 45 -4.57 11.23 6.67
N ALA A 46 -4.79 11.69 7.90
CA ALA A 46 -3.86 11.49 9.02
C ALA A 46 -4.12 10.18 9.78
N ASP A 47 -5.19 9.46 9.41
CA ASP A 47 -5.57 8.18 9.99
C ASP A 47 -4.63 7.08 9.52
N ARG A 48 -4.77 5.89 10.12
CA ARG A 48 -4.16 4.68 9.58
C ARG A 48 -4.65 4.42 8.16
N GLN A 49 -3.72 4.01 7.29
CA GLN A 49 -4.02 3.64 5.91
C GLN A 49 -3.68 2.17 5.69
N THR A 50 -4.54 1.43 4.98
CA THR A 50 -4.20 0.08 4.53
C THR A 50 -4.59 -0.08 3.07
N ILE A 51 -3.61 -0.48 2.24
CA ILE A 51 -3.84 -0.82 0.84
C ILE A 51 -3.39 -2.25 0.56
N ASP A 52 -4.16 -2.95 -0.25
CA ASP A 52 -3.82 -4.24 -0.82
C ASP A 52 -3.51 -4.07 -2.29
N VAL A 53 -2.35 -4.57 -2.73
CA VAL A 53 -1.92 -4.58 -4.12
C VAL A 53 -1.91 -6.02 -4.61
N TYR A 54 -2.49 -6.25 -5.78
CA TYR A 54 -2.56 -7.57 -6.40
C TYR A 54 -1.89 -7.51 -7.76
N VAL A 55 -0.97 -8.45 -8.00
CA VAL A 55 -0.37 -8.71 -9.31
C VAL A 55 -0.88 -10.07 -9.79
N GLU A 56 -1.53 -10.08 -10.94
CA GLU A 56 -2.18 -11.26 -11.53
C GLU A 56 -1.53 -11.56 -12.89
N ASP A 57 -1.15 -12.81 -13.12
CA ASP A 57 -0.64 -13.27 -14.41
C ASP A 57 -1.74 -13.82 -15.32
N SER A 58 -1.42 -14.05 -16.60
CA SER A 58 -2.38 -14.54 -17.60
C SER A 58 -2.87 -15.97 -17.37
N PHE A 59 -2.34 -16.70 -16.38
CA PHE A 59 -2.77 -18.04 -15.99
C PHE A 59 -3.61 -18.02 -14.70
N GLY A 60 -3.91 -16.83 -14.16
CA GLY A 60 -4.71 -16.65 -12.95
C GLY A 60 -3.91 -16.78 -11.65
N LYS A 61 -2.57 -16.82 -11.71
CA LYS A 61 -1.76 -16.78 -10.49
C LYS A 61 -1.76 -15.37 -9.94
N VAL A 62 -2.04 -15.22 -8.66
CA VAL A 62 -2.10 -13.93 -7.97
C VAL A 62 -1.03 -13.85 -6.89
N GLN A 63 -0.28 -12.75 -6.88
CA GLN A 63 0.52 -12.32 -5.74
C GLN A 63 -0.16 -11.11 -5.10
N GLN A 64 -0.53 -11.25 -3.83
CA GLN A 64 -1.05 -10.15 -3.01
C GLN A 64 0.06 -9.60 -2.12
N LEU A 65 0.07 -8.28 -1.95
CA LEU A 65 0.91 -7.54 -1.00
C LEU A 65 0.03 -6.56 -0.23
N THR A 66 0.09 -6.60 1.09
CA THR A 66 -0.64 -5.67 1.97
C THR A 66 0.33 -4.66 2.55
N PHE A 67 0.00 -3.38 2.47
CA PHE A 67 0.77 -2.29 3.04
C PHE A 67 -0.10 -1.57 4.07
N SER A 68 0.34 -1.57 5.33
CA SER A 68 -0.28 -0.82 6.42
C SER A 68 0.62 0.33 6.82
N PHE A 69 0.10 1.56 6.74
CA PHE A 69 0.78 2.77 7.17
C PHE A 69 0.09 3.28 8.44
N ASN A 70 0.79 3.16 9.57
CA ASN A 70 0.33 3.72 10.83
C ASN A 70 0.97 5.10 11.04
N ASN A 71 0.13 6.10 11.32
CA ASN A 71 0.58 7.33 11.94
C ASN A 71 0.57 7.10 13.46
N GLU A 72 1.44 6.22 13.97
CA GLU A 72 1.73 6.23 15.40
C GLU A 72 2.38 7.59 15.69
N ARG A 73 1.60 8.52 16.25
CA ARG A 73 2.22 9.51 17.12
C ARG A 73 2.88 8.67 18.22
N GLU A 74 4.20 8.75 18.36
CA GLU A 74 4.88 8.24 19.54
C GLU A 74 4.41 9.06 20.77
N GLU A 75 3.16 8.88 21.21
CA GLU A 75 2.70 9.34 22.50
C GLU A 75 3.09 8.25 23.52
N GLY A 76 4.25 8.45 24.16
CA GLY A 76 4.60 7.73 25.39
C GLY A 76 5.83 6.83 25.32
N LYS A 77 7.02 7.41 25.14
CA LYS A 77 8.27 6.84 25.68
C LYS A 77 8.78 7.59 26.91
N ASP A 78 7.88 7.91 27.84
CA ASP A 78 8.23 8.11 29.24
C ASP A 78 7.85 6.84 30.03
N LYS A 79 8.69 5.80 29.95
CA LYS A 79 8.69 4.77 30.99
C LYS A 79 9.62 5.26 32.09
N PRO A 80 9.14 5.58 33.32
CA PRO A 80 10.06 5.78 34.41
C PRO A 80 10.73 4.44 34.69
N ALA A 81 12.06 4.43 34.70
CA ALA A 81 12.83 3.30 35.16
C ALA A 81 12.46 3.04 36.63
N SER A 82 11.55 2.10 36.86
CA SER A 82 11.30 1.58 38.21
C SER A 82 12.50 0.74 38.61
N SER A 83 13.41 1.38 39.33
CA SER A 83 14.39 0.76 40.21
C SER A 83 13.66 -0.18 41.17
N ARG A 84 14.08 -1.45 41.22
CA ARG A 84 13.90 -2.28 42.42
C ARG A 84 15.16 -3.09 42.67
N HIS A 85 15.68 -2.82 43.87
CA HIS A 85 16.75 -3.48 44.61
C HIS A 85 16.65 -5.00 44.64
#